data_AF-A0A4Z0EFJ1-F1
#
_entry.id   AF-A0A4Z0EFJ1-F1
#
_cell.length_a   1.000
_cell.length_b   1.000
_cell.length_c   1.000
_cell.angle_alpha   90.00
_cell.angle_beta   90.00
_cell.angle_gamma   90.00
#
_symmetry.space_group_name_H-M   'P 1'
#
loop_
_entity.id
_entity.type
_entity.pdbx_description
1 polymer ?
#
loop_
_entity_poly.entity_id
_entity_poly.type
_entity_poly.pdbx_seq_one_letter_code
_entity_poly.pdbx_strand_id
1 'polypeptide(L)'
;MSTLTEAQKRKIHLPYVRAATNCISQSLLMAPDAVRLAKQGQWADALRALPKGQCGAELSTLIGTHDQLYGAGTGQTFFAGPYISDLPRALGNRLKGEFERLAAAEAREIAARQQEVARQEAAKRVRIEEADRVASLYRDKMYECTTNQIVKLVTSSEGAEVLATAALTICSDEVANAAKAGTAKIRIEYPDADAVSLRAEIETAIRKNVVTTAVQAKAALNTPRQQVASEPAPAPVTPVVATPPQVATAPVNAGPAPAASPVRECLRTMAKAREGKFVNREDLVKAMLDLCRPEIEGAARSAFLKDDKASLEQTRDKTLQEALLEAREVVGAAN
;
A
#
# COMPACT_ATOMS: atom_id res chain seq x y z
N MET A 1 25.38 75.32 12.56
CA MET A 1 25.56 73.85 12.54
C MET A 1 24.72 73.32 11.38
N SER A 2 25.32 72.61 10.43
CA SER A 2 24.56 72.10 9.27
C SER A 2 23.64 70.96 9.70
N THR A 3 22.34 71.12 9.48
CA THR A 3 21.35 70.08 9.78
C THR A 3 21.52 68.90 8.84
N LEU A 4 21.52 67.68 9.38
CA LEU A 4 21.56 66.47 8.57
C LEU A 4 20.28 66.36 7.73
N THR A 5 20.44 66.13 6.43
CA THR A 5 19.32 65.79 5.54
C THR A 5 18.71 64.43 5.91
N GLU A 6 17.44 64.22 5.57
CA GLU A 6 16.75 62.95 5.82
C GLU A 6 17.46 61.75 5.18
N ALA A 7 18.06 61.93 4.00
CA ALA A 7 18.86 60.90 3.34
C ALA A 7 20.13 60.55 4.15
N GLN A 8 20.80 61.53 4.75
CA GLN A 8 21.95 61.31 5.62
C GLN A 8 21.55 60.62 6.93
N LYS A 9 20.47 61.06 7.59
CA LYS A 9 19.95 60.40 8.80
C LYS A 9 19.62 58.93 8.55
N ARG A 10 18.89 58.63 7.47
CA ARG A 10 18.58 57.24 7.06
C ARG A 10 19.84 56.42 6.80
N LYS A 11 20.86 57.00 6.14
CA LYS A 11 22.15 56.34 5.89
C LYS A 11 22.90 56.01 7.20
N ILE A 12 22.84 56.89 8.20
CA ILE A 12 23.45 56.68 9.53
C ILE A 12 22.68 55.63 10.34
N HIS A 13 21.35 55.60 10.24
CA HIS A 13 20.50 54.70 11.03
C HIS A 13 20.46 53.26 10.49
N LEU A 14 20.55 53.08 9.17
CA LEU A 14 20.40 51.78 8.49
C LEU A 14 21.28 50.63 9.02
N PRO A 15 22.56 50.82 9.43
CA PRO A 15 23.36 49.77 10.04
C PRO A 15 22.74 49.19 11.33
N TYR A 16 22.09 50.03 12.14
CA TYR A 16 21.45 49.60 13.39
C TYR A 16 20.14 48.87 13.14
N VAL A 17 19.35 49.31 12.14
CA VAL A 17 18.18 48.57 11.63
C VAL A 17 18.58 47.16 11.20
N ARG A 18 19.68 47.06 10.44
CA ARG A 18 20.25 45.78 10.02
C ARG A 18 20.73 44.96 11.21
N ALA A 19 21.50 45.51 12.15
CA ALA A 19 22.00 44.79 13.32
C ALA A 19 20.86 44.17 14.15
N ALA A 20 19.81 44.94 14.45
CA ALA A 20 18.62 44.46 15.15
C ALA A 20 17.89 43.35 14.38
N THR A 21 17.67 43.51 13.07
CA THR A 21 17.05 42.48 12.23
C THR A 21 17.91 41.22 12.12
N ASN A 22 19.24 41.37 12.11
CA ASN A 22 20.19 40.26 12.09
C ASN A 22 20.07 39.42 13.36
N CYS A 23 20.10 40.06 14.54
CA CYS A 23 19.95 39.35 15.82
C CYS A 23 18.61 38.60 15.88
N ILE A 24 17.50 39.26 15.52
CA ILE A 24 16.18 38.63 15.51
C ILE A 24 16.16 37.41 14.56
N SER A 25 16.78 37.52 13.38
CA SER A 25 16.86 36.40 12.43
C SER A 25 17.68 35.21 12.96
N GLN A 26 18.74 35.46 13.74
CA GLN A 26 19.56 34.41 14.37
C GLN A 26 18.82 33.77 15.55
N SER A 27 18.21 34.57 16.41
CA SER A 27 17.36 34.12 17.53
C SER A 27 16.21 33.23 17.03
N LEU A 28 15.57 33.61 15.91
CA LEU A 28 14.51 32.81 15.28
C LEU A 28 15.01 31.43 14.84
N LEU A 29 16.17 31.34 14.20
CA LEU A 29 16.77 30.06 13.77
C LEU A 29 17.20 29.16 14.95
N MET A 30 17.43 29.74 16.13
CA MET A 30 17.74 29.00 17.36
C MET A 30 16.49 28.46 18.08
N ALA A 31 15.29 28.88 17.68
CA ALA A 31 14.02 28.52 18.32
C ALA A 31 13.14 27.69 17.37
N PRO A 32 13.09 26.34 17.49
CA PRO A 32 12.39 25.47 16.55
C PRO A 32 10.91 25.83 16.33
N ASP A 33 10.19 26.22 17.39
CA ASP A 33 8.80 26.68 17.26
C ASP A 33 8.68 28.00 16.49
N ALA A 34 9.62 28.93 16.69
CA ALA A 34 9.64 30.19 15.93
C ALA A 34 9.92 29.94 14.44
N VAL A 35 10.84 29.01 14.11
CA VAL A 35 11.06 28.55 12.73
C VAL A 35 9.79 27.96 12.14
N ARG A 36 9.11 27.06 12.87
CA ARG A 36 7.87 26.40 12.42
C ARG A 36 6.76 27.43 12.13
N LEU A 37 6.52 28.36 13.05
CA LEU A 37 5.53 29.43 12.90
C LEU A 37 5.89 30.38 11.75
N ALA A 38 7.17 30.72 11.58
CA ALA A 38 7.64 31.56 10.48
C ALA A 38 7.50 30.88 9.11
N LYS A 39 7.80 29.58 8.99
CA LYS A 39 7.51 28.76 7.78
C LYS A 39 6.02 28.78 7.42
N GLN A 40 5.14 28.91 8.41
CA GLN A 40 3.68 28.99 8.26
C GLN A 40 3.17 30.43 8.03
N GLY A 41 4.05 31.43 7.94
CA GLY A 41 3.69 32.85 7.79
C GLY A 41 3.15 33.50 9.06
N GLN A 42 3.11 32.79 10.19
CA GLN A 42 2.61 33.27 11.49
C GLN A 42 3.66 34.13 12.21
N TRP A 43 4.09 35.23 11.58
CA TRP A 43 5.21 36.05 12.04
C TRP A 43 5.02 36.66 13.42
N ALA A 44 3.80 37.07 13.77
CA ALA A 44 3.50 37.59 15.11
C ALA A 44 3.72 36.52 16.19
N ASP A 45 3.38 35.27 15.89
CA ASP A 45 3.54 34.14 16.83
C ASP A 45 4.99 33.69 16.90
N ALA A 46 5.68 33.63 15.75
CA ALA A 46 7.11 33.36 15.66
C ALA A 46 7.94 34.36 16.47
N LEU A 47 7.61 35.66 16.40
CA LEU A 47 8.28 36.71 17.18
C LEU A 47 7.97 36.61 18.68
N ARG A 48 6.74 36.20 19.06
CA ARG A 48 6.39 35.94 20.47
C ARG A 48 7.06 34.69 21.06
N ALA A 49 7.41 33.72 20.21
CA ALA A 49 8.11 32.50 20.59
C ALA A 49 9.64 32.68 20.77
N LEU A 50 10.19 33.87 20.47
CA LEU A 50 11.62 34.13 20.66
C LEU A 50 12.02 34.18 22.15
N PRO A 51 13.23 33.70 22.51
CA PRO A 51 13.79 33.87 23.84
C PRO A 51 13.84 35.36 24.26
N LYS A 52 13.23 35.67 25.41
CA LYS A 52 13.15 37.05 25.92
C LYS A 52 14.55 37.60 26.19
N GLY A 53 14.78 38.85 25.77
CA GLY A 53 16.02 39.60 26.05
C GLY A 53 17.17 39.37 25.06
N GLN A 54 17.10 38.37 24.18
CA GLN A 54 18.24 37.93 23.36
C GLN A 54 18.78 38.99 22.38
N CYS A 55 17.96 39.98 21.99
CA CYS A 55 18.36 41.10 21.11
C CYS A 55 18.19 42.48 21.78
N GLY A 56 18.20 42.53 23.11
CA GLY A 56 17.92 43.76 23.86
C GLY A 56 18.92 44.89 23.59
N ALA A 57 20.19 44.56 23.37
CA ALA A 57 21.25 45.54 23.12
C ALA A 57 21.13 46.20 21.75
N GLU A 58 20.91 45.40 20.69
CA GLU A 58 20.74 45.85 19.32
C GLU A 58 19.47 46.71 19.17
N LEU A 59 18.38 46.29 19.82
CA LEU A 59 17.12 47.04 19.86
C LEU A 59 17.25 48.37 20.64
N SER A 60 17.93 48.37 21.79
CA SER A 60 18.19 49.61 22.54
C SER A 60 19.05 50.58 21.75
N THR A 61 20.07 50.08 21.04
CA THR A 61 20.94 50.90 20.17
C THR A 61 20.16 51.45 18.97
N LEU A 62 19.30 50.63 18.35
CA LEU A 62 18.41 51.05 17.26
C LEU A 62 17.50 52.23 17.67
N ILE A 63 16.89 52.14 18.86
CA ILE A 63 16.01 53.16 19.43
C ILE A 63 16.82 54.43 19.75
N GLY A 64 17.91 54.31 20.52
CA GLY A 64 18.73 55.45 20.94
C GLY A 64 19.37 56.21 19.77
N THR A 65 19.82 55.52 18.72
CA THR A 65 20.32 56.18 17.50
C THR A 65 19.21 56.90 16.73
N HIS A 66 17.98 56.37 16.72
CA HIS A 66 16.85 57.08 16.12
C HIS A 66 16.54 58.37 16.89
N ASP A 67 16.50 58.31 18.23
CA ASP A 67 16.29 59.50 19.07
C ASP A 67 17.34 60.59 18.83
N GLN A 68 18.62 60.20 18.68
CA GLN A 68 19.71 61.13 18.36
C GLN A 68 19.58 61.81 16.99
N LEU A 69 18.94 61.15 16.01
CA LEU A 69 18.84 61.64 14.62
C LEU A 69 17.54 62.42 14.35
N TYR A 70 16.45 62.06 15.02
CA TYR A 70 15.09 62.57 14.73
C TYR A 70 14.44 63.28 15.92
N GLY A 71 15.05 63.26 17.11
CA GLY A 71 14.55 63.90 18.33
C GLY A 71 14.13 62.90 19.41
N ALA A 72 14.23 63.30 20.67
CA ALA A 72 13.96 62.42 21.81
C ALA A 72 12.53 61.87 21.81
N GLY A 73 12.38 60.57 22.07
CA GLY A 73 11.10 59.84 22.10
C GLY A 73 10.64 59.32 20.73
N THR A 74 11.27 59.73 19.63
CA THR A 74 10.91 59.27 18.28
C THR A 74 11.33 57.83 18.02
N GLY A 75 12.40 57.35 18.66
CA GLY A 75 12.96 56.01 18.46
C GLY A 75 12.03 54.89 18.96
N GLN A 76 11.35 55.10 20.08
CA GLN A 76 10.36 54.14 20.58
C GLN A 76 9.14 54.06 19.64
N THR A 77 8.68 55.19 19.11
CA THR A 77 7.61 55.27 18.10
C THR A 77 8.01 54.59 16.80
N PHE A 78 9.25 54.81 16.33
CA PHE A 78 9.81 54.12 15.17
C PHE A 78 9.86 52.59 15.38
N PHE A 79 10.32 52.14 16.55
CA PHE A 79 10.40 50.73 16.88
C PHE A 79 9.01 50.08 16.91
N ALA A 80 8.10 50.62 17.72
CA ALA A 80 6.77 50.05 17.92
C ALA A 80 5.84 50.12 16.68
N GLY A 81 6.08 51.08 15.78
CA GLY A 81 5.33 51.22 14.53
C GLY A 81 6.11 50.71 13.31
N PRO A 82 6.75 51.61 12.51
CA PRO A 82 7.38 51.25 11.23
C PRO A 82 8.28 50.01 11.27
N TYR A 83 9.18 49.89 12.24
CA TYR A 83 10.13 48.78 12.30
C TYR A 83 9.43 47.44 12.49
N ILE A 84 8.57 47.30 13.51
CA ILE A 84 7.82 46.06 13.77
C ILE A 84 6.86 45.74 12.61
N SER A 85 6.27 46.74 11.95
CA SER A 85 5.38 46.52 10.80
C SER A 85 6.10 45.96 9.56
N ASP A 86 7.37 46.35 9.33
CA ASP A 86 8.18 45.90 8.20
C ASP A 86 8.96 44.60 8.51
N LEU A 87 9.16 44.29 9.79
CA LEU A 87 9.96 43.17 10.28
C LEU A 87 9.58 41.80 9.66
N PRO A 88 8.29 41.42 9.47
CA PRO A 88 7.93 40.19 8.76
C PRO A 88 8.48 40.12 7.33
N ARG A 89 8.42 41.22 6.57
CA ARG A 89 8.97 41.30 5.21
C ARG A 89 10.50 41.25 5.23
N ALA A 90 11.13 41.93 6.18
CA ALA A 90 12.58 41.94 6.33
C ALA A 90 13.13 40.54 6.70
N LEU A 91 12.48 39.86 7.65
CA LEU A 91 12.83 38.50 8.06
C LEU A 91 12.56 37.47 6.97
N GLY A 92 11.40 37.51 6.30
CA GLY A 92 11.08 36.59 5.21
C GLY A 92 12.10 36.64 4.07
N ASN A 93 12.49 37.83 3.63
CA ASN A 93 13.54 38.00 2.61
C ASN A 93 14.91 37.51 3.09
N ARG A 94 15.24 37.72 4.37
CA ARG A 94 16.53 37.36 4.97
C ARG A 94 16.67 35.85 5.22
N LEU A 95 15.58 35.21 5.63
CA LEU A 95 15.54 33.80 6.03
C LEU A 95 15.14 32.86 4.89
N LYS A 96 14.75 33.38 3.73
CA LYS A 96 14.33 32.57 2.56
C LYS A 96 15.28 31.40 2.27
N GLY A 97 16.58 31.67 2.13
CA GLY A 97 17.58 30.64 1.87
C GLY A 97 17.77 29.64 3.02
N GLU A 98 17.56 30.06 4.27
CA GLU A 98 17.59 29.17 5.43
C GLU A 98 16.38 28.22 5.43
N PHE A 99 15.19 28.75 5.17
CA PHE A 99 13.96 27.96 5.08
C PHE A 99 14.00 26.99 3.89
N GLU A 100 14.57 27.39 2.75
CA GLU A 100 14.83 26.50 1.60
C GLU A 100 15.81 25.38 1.97
N ARG A 101 16.91 25.68 2.67
CA ARG A 101 17.86 24.66 3.15
C ARG A 101 17.25 23.71 4.17
N LEU A 102 16.43 24.20 5.10
CA LEU A 102 15.73 23.38 6.09
C LEU A 102 14.67 22.47 5.42
N ALA A 103 13.89 23.00 4.47
CA ALA A 103 12.93 22.20 3.70
C ALA A 103 13.62 21.12 2.86
N ALA A 104 14.79 21.43 2.26
CA ALA A 104 15.58 20.43 1.54
C ALA A 104 16.17 19.34 2.45
N ALA A 105 16.55 19.69 3.69
CA ALA A 105 17.00 18.71 4.69
C ALA A 105 15.85 17.79 5.15
N GLU A 106 14.70 18.37 5.47
CA GLU A 106 13.46 17.68 5.84
C GLU A 106 13.01 16.70 4.73
N ALA A 107 13.00 17.14 3.47
CA ALA A 107 12.67 16.29 2.32
C ALA A 107 13.66 15.12 2.13
N ARG A 108 14.96 15.35 2.35
CA ARG A 108 15.98 14.28 2.29
C ARG A 108 15.80 13.25 3.40
N GLU A 109 15.44 13.68 4.61
CA GLU A 109 15.17 12.78 5.72
C GLU A 109 13.93 11.93 5.46
N ILE A 110 12.84 12.53 4.97
CA ILE A 110 11.63 11.81 4.58
C ILE A 110 11.94 10.78 3.49
N ALA A 111 12.69 11.16 2.44
CA ALA A 111 13.11 10.26 1.38
C ALA A 111 13.99 9.10 1.89
N ALA A 112 14.90 9.36 2.83
CA ALA A 112 15.74 8.33 3.45
C ALA A 112 14.90 7.34 4.28
N ARG A 113 13.93 7.83 5.07
CA ARG A 113 12.99 6.98 5.82
C ARG A 113 12.13 6.11 4.88
N GLN A 114 11.63 6.69 3.80
CA GLN A 114 10.87 5.96 2.76
C GLN A 114 11.73 4.90 2.06
N GLN A 115 12.98 5.22 1.72
CA GLN A 115 13.91 4.26 1.13
C GLN A 115 14.21 3.10 2.08
N GLU A 116 14.35 3.36 3.38
CA GLU A 116 14.58 2.31 4.37
C GLU A 116 13.36 1.39 4.54
N VAL A 117 12.13 1.94 4.62
CA VAL A 117 10.90 1.14 4.60
C VAL A 117 10.82 0.28 3.33
N ALA A 118 11.08 0.85 2.16
CA ALA A 118 11.08 0.11 0.90
C ALA A 118 12.13 -1.03 0.86
N ARG A 119 13.31 -0.84 1.47
CA ARG A 119 14.32 -1.89 1.64
C ARG A 119 13.85 -2.99 2.57
N GLN A 120 13.23 -2.64 3.70
CA GLN A 120 12.70 -3.61 4.66
C GLN A 120 11.55 -4.42 4.07
N GLU A 121 10.66 -3.79 3.30
CA GLU A 121 9.60 -4.47 2.55
C GLU A 121 10.16 -5.39 1.46
N ALA A 122 11.16 -4.95 0.69
CA ALA A 122 11.82 -5.78 -0.30
C ALA A 122 12.50 -7.00 0.35
N ALA A 123 13.22 -6.80 1.46
CA ALA A 123 13.84 -7.88 2.23
C ALA A 123 12.79 -8.85 2.80
N LYS A 124 11.64 -8.35 3.29
CA LYS A 124 10.52 -9.20 3.73
C LYS A 124 9.96 -10.03 2.57
N ARG A 125 9.76 -9.44 1.40
CA ARG A 125 9.28 -10.15 0.19
C ARG A 125 10.23 -11.27 -0.22
N VAL A 126 11.54 -11.02 -0.28
CA VAL A 126 12.56 -12.05 -0.58
C VAL A 126 12.51 -13.20 0.44
N ARG A 127 12.40 -12.89 1.73
CA ARG A 127 12.29 -13.92 2.78
C ARG A 127 11.02 -14.76 2.69
N ILE A 128 9.89 -14.16 2.31
CA ILE A 128 8.64 -14.90 2.06
C ILE A 128 8.82 -15.81 0.83
N GLU A 129 9.34 -15.28 -0.27
CA GLU A 129 9.54 -16.07 -1.49
C GLU A 129 10.51 -17.26 -1.28
N GLU A 130 11.59 -17.06 -0.53
CA GLU A 130 12.50 -18.14 -0.15
C GLU A 130 11.80 -19.20 0.72
N ALA A 131 11.03 -18.78 1.74
CA ALA A 131 10.28 -19.68 2.59
C ALA A 131 9.19 -20.45 1.82
N ASP A 132 8.55 -19.82 0.83
CA ASP A 132 7.56 -20.45 -0.05
C ASP A 132 8.17 -21.55 -0.92
N ARG A 133 9.37 -21.30 -1.47
CA ARG A 133 10.14 -22.30 -2.23
C ARG A 133 10.54 -23.48 -1.33
N VAL A 134 11.05 -23.21 -0.13
CA VAL A 134 11.45 -24.25 0.84
C VAL A 134 10.25 -25.06 1.34
N ALA A 135 9.15 -24.41 1.70
CA ALA A 135 7.93 -25.08 2.14
C ALA A 135 7.31 -25.94 1.03
N SER A 136 7.31 -25.47 -0.22
CA SER A 136 6.86 -26.24 -1.37
C SER A 136 7.74 -27.48 -1.59
N LEU A 137 9.07 -27.33 -1.61
CA LEU A 137 10.01 -28.45 -1.79
C LEU A 137 9.80 -29.58 -0.77
N TYR A 138 9.64 -29.24 0.52
CA TYR A 138 9.43 -30.26 1.55
C TYR A 138 8.03 -30.88 1.50
N ARG A 139 7.00 -30.09 1.22
CA ARG A 139 5.63 -30.59 0.99
C ARG A 139 5.59 -31.59 -0.17
N ASP A 140 6.27 -31.28 -1.26
CA ASP A 140 6.23 -32.11 -2.48
C ASP A 140 6.98 -33.44 -2.25
N LYS A 141 8.15 -33.42 -1.58
CA LYS A 141 8.83 -34.65 -1.10
C LYS A 141 7.98 -35.51 -0.17
N MET A 142 7.25 -34.87 0.75
CA MET A 142 6.35 -35.57 1.67
C MET A 142 5.18 -36.23 0.93
N TYR A 143 4.56 -35.55 -0.05
CA TYR A 143 3.52 -36.16 -0.88
C TYR A 143 4.07 -37.27 -1.78
N GLU A 144 5.27 -37.11 -2.34
CA GLU A 144 5.96 -38.16 -3.10
C GLU A 144 6.16 -39.42 -2.25
N CYS A 145 6.76 -39.29 -1.05
CA CYS A 145 6.98 -40.43 -0.16
C CYS A 145 5.65 -41.08 0.24
N THR A 146 4.69 -40.31 0.76
CA THR A 146 3.42 -40.86 1.27
C THR A 146 2.57 -41.49 0.17
N THR A 147 2.52 -40.90 -1.03
CA THR A 147 1.83 -41.49 -2.19
C THR A 147 2.50 -42.80 -2.63
N ASN A 148 3.83 -42.82 -2.71
CA ASN A 148 4.58 -44.04 -3.05
C ASN A 148 4.39 -45.17 -2.03
N GLN A 149 4.25 -44.87 -0.73
CA GLN A 149 3.94 -45.89 0.28
C GLN A 149 2.48 -46.33 0.20
N ILE A 150 1.52 -45.42 0.00
CA ILE A 150 0.11 -45.78 -0.23
C ILE A 150 0.00 -46.76 -1.40
N VAL A 151 0.60 -46.46 -2.55
CA VAL A 151 0.55 -47.32 -3.76
C VAL A 151 1.21 -48.69 -3.54
N LYS A 152 2.13 -48.84 -2.59
CA LYS A 152 2.71 -50.14 -2.21
C LYS A 152 1.81 -50.94 -1.26
N LEU A 153 1.06 -50.26 -0.39
CA LEU A 153 0.24 -50.87 0.67
C LEU A 153 -1.22 -51.10 0.26
N VAL A 154 -1.71 -50.40 -0.76
CA VAL A 154 -3.12 -50.36 -1.20
C VAL A 154 -3.70 -51.72 -1.64
N THR A 155 -2.84 -52.68 -2.01
CA THR A 155 -3.22 -54.06 -2.34
C THR A 155 -3.58 -54.92 -1.13
N SER A 156 -3.32 -54.43 0.09
CA SER A 156 -3.76 -55.09 1.33
C SER A 156 -5.26 -54.88 1.59
N SER A 157 -5.83 -55.77 2.41
CA SER A 157 -7.23 -55.69 2.86
C SER A 157 -7.52 -54.51 3.80
N GLU A 158 -6.50 -53.79 4.26
CA GLU A 158 -6.60 -52.75 5.29
C GLU A 158 -7.40 -51.50 4.88
N GLY A 159 -7.99 -50.81 5.87
CA GLY A 159 -8.73 -49.56 5.67
C GLY A 159 -7.83 -48.39 5.25
N ALA A 160 -8.40 -47.39 4.57
CA ALA A 160 -7.64 -46.23 4.05
C ALA A 160 -6.90 -45.46 5.16
N GLU A 161 -7.52 -45.29 6.33
CA GLU A 161 -6.92 -44.68 7.52
C GLU A 161 -5.71 -45.47 8.04
N VAL A 162 -5.73 -46.81 7.96
CA VAL A 162 -4.61 -47.68 8.36
C VAL A 162 -3.46 -47.53 7.37
N LEU A 163 -3.75 -47.57 6.07
CA LEU A 163 -2.77 -47.34 4.99
C LEU A 163 -2.11 -45.97 5.12
N ALA A 164 -2.91 -44.91 5.34
CA ALA A 164 -2.41 -43.55 5.53
C ALA A 164 -1.56 -43.41 6.80
N THR A 165 -1.96 -44.05 7.91
CA THR A 165 -1.19 -44.04 9.16
C THR A 165 0.14 -44.77 9.00
N ALA A 166 0.17 -45.91 8.30
CA ALA A 166 1.41 -46.60 7.95
C ALA A 166 2.31 -45.73 7.06
N ALA A 167 1.77 -45.13 6.00
CA ALA A 167 2.52 -44.23 5.10
C ALA A 167 3.11 -43.01 5.82
N LEU A 168 2.33 -42.36 6.70
CA LEU A 168 2.80 -41.24 7.53
C LEU A 168 3.89 -41.64 8.53
N THR A 169 3.84 -42.87 9.04
CA THR A 169 4.86 -43.40 9.97
C THR A 169 6.17 -43.68 9.23
N ILE A 170 6.08 -44.27 8.03
CA ILE A 170 7.25 -44.57 7.17
C ILE A 170 7.90 -43.28 6.67
N CYS A 171 7.11 -42.27 6.28
CA CYS A 171 7.57 -40.98 5.77
C CYS A 171 7.63 -39.89 6.86
N SER A 172 7.94 -40.27 8.10
CA SER A 172 7.83 -39.38 9.27
C SER A 172 8.83 -38.22 9.25
N ASP A 173 10.02 -38.43 8.70
CA ASP A 173 11.03 -37.36 8.52
C ASP A 173 10.58 -36.35 7.46
N GLU A 174 10.01 -36.79 6.33
CA GLU A 174 9.47 -35.88 5.31
C GLU A 174 8.30 -35.07 5.85
N VAL A 175 7.39 -35.70 6.61
CA VAL A 175 6.27 -35.03 7.30
C VAL A 175 6.78 -33.99 8.30
N ALA A 176 7.75 -34.35 9.14
CA ALA A 176 8.33 -33.44 10.13
C ALA A 176 9.03 -32.24 9.48
N ASN A 177 9.73 -32.45 8.36
CA ASN A 177 10.37 -31.39 7.59
C ASN A 177 9.35 -30.48 6.88
N ALA A 178 8.30 -31.05 6.28
CA ALA A 178 7.20 -30.29 5.67
C ALA A 178 6.46 -29.43 6.71
N ALA A 179 6.14 -29.99 7.88
CA ALA A 179 5.52 -29.27 8.99
C ALA A 179 6.41 -28.12 9.50
N LYS A 180 7.71 -28.38 9.69
CA LYS A 180 8.70 -27.38 10.10
C LYS A 180 8.81 -26.23 9.08
N ALA A 181 8.90 -26.54 7.79
CA ALA A 181 9.01 -25.54 6.73
C ALA A 181 7.73 -24.70 6.58
N GLY A 182 6.54 -25.35 6.65
CA GLY A 182 5.26 -24.64 6.66
C GLY A 182 5.11 -23.70 7.85
N THR A 183 5.48 -24.14 9.06
CA THR A 183 5.46 -23.30 10.27
C THR A 183 6.43 -22.11 10.12
N ALA A 184 7.63 -22.34 9.57
CA ALA A 184 8.62 -21.29 9.35
C ALA A 184 8.14 -20.22 8.35
N LYS A 185 7.46 -20.61 7.27
CA LYS A 185 6.80 -19.67 6.34
C LYS A 185 5.80 -18.78 7.08
N ILE A 186 4.81 -19.38 7.76
CA ILE A 186 3.71 -18.62 8.36
C ILE A 186 4.25 -17.62 9.41
N ARG A 187 5.31 -17.98 10.15
CA ARG A 187 5.96 -17.08 11.13
C ARG A 187 6.75 -15.91 10.53
N ILE A 188 7.00 -15.87 9.21
CA ILE A 188 7.56 -14.69 8.52
C ILE A 188 6.45 -13.67 8.19
N GLU A 189 5.25 -14.17 7.90
CA GLU A 189 4.06 -13.33 7.69
C GLU A 189 3.46 -12.85 9.02
N TYR A 190 3.36 -13.75 10.00
CA TYR A 190 2.77 -13.57 11.33
C TYR A 190 3.76 -13.95 12.45
N PRO A 191 4.66 -13.05 12.87
CA PRO A 191 5.73 -13.36 13.83
C PRO A 191 5.25 -13.91 15.19
N ASP A 192 4.10 -13.41 15.64
CA ASP A 192 3.48 -13.72 16.93
C ASP A 192 2.66 -15.02 16.94
N ALA A 193 2.57 -15.72 15.80
CA ALA A 193 1.84 -16.98 15.71
C ALA A 193 2.53 -18.09 16.52
N ASP A 194 1.75 -18.81 17.35
CA ASP A 194 2.28 -19.89 18.17
C ASP A 194 2.77 -21.06 17.30
N ALA A 195 4.07 -21.35 17.42
CA ALA A 195 4.72 -22.36 16.60
C ALA A 195 4.23 -23.79 16.88
N VAL A 196 3.68 -24.06 18.07
CA VAL A 196 3.19 -25.39 18.46
C VAL A 196 1.81 -25.64 17.86
N SER A 197 0.86 -24.71 18.01
CA SER A 197 -0.47 -24.78 17.38
C SER A 197 -0.37 -24.87 15.86
N LEU A 198 0.38 -23.96 15.22
CA LEU A 198 0.59 -23.97 13.77
C LEU A 198 1.13 -25.33 13.27
N ARG A 199 2.09 -25.91 14.00
CA ARG A 199 2.66 -27.20 13.63
C ARG A 199 1.62 -28.32 13.75
N ALA A 200 0.84 -28.36 14.83
CA ALA A 200 -0.21 -29.35 15.03
C ALA A 200 -1.34 -29.23 13.98
N GLU A 201 -1.71 -28.00 13.60
CA GLU A 201 -2.65 -27.71 12.52
C GLU A 201 -2.15 -28.20 11.16
N ILE A 202 -0.87 -27.93 10.83
CA ILE A 202 -0.24 -28.41 9.59
C ILE A 202 -0.17 -29.94 9.57
N GLU A 203 0.27 -30.58 10.66
CA GLU A 203 0.33 -32.05 10.75
C GLU A 203 -1.07 -32.70 10.66
N THR A 204 -2.10 -32.04 11.18
CA THR A 204 -3.51 -32.45 11.03
C THR A 204 -3.98 -32.33 9.59
N ALA A 205 -3.66 -31.22 8.91
CA ALA A 205 -3.97 -31.02 7.49
C ALA A 205 -3.26 -32.05 6.58
N ILE A 206 -1.98 -32.31 6.84
CA ILE A 206 -1.19 -33.36 6.18
C ILE A 206 -1.90 -34.73 6.33
N ARG A 207 -2.25 -35.12 7.57
CA ARG A 207 -2.93 -36.39 7.82
C ARG A 207 -4.23 -36.52 7.01
N LYS A 208 -5.07 -35.49 7.01
CA LYS A 208 -6.34 -35.46 6.27
C LYS A 208 -6.13 -35.63 4.76
N ASN A 209 -5.13 -34.96 4.19
CA ASN A 209 -4.80 -35.07 2.77
C ASN A 209 -4.28 -36.48 2.42
N VAL A 210 -3.38 -37.05 3.23
CA VAL A 210 -2.83 -38.40 2.99
C VAL A 210 -3.91 -39.49 3.13
N VAL A 211 -4.87 -39.35 4.06
CA VAL A 211 -6.08 -40.21 4.12
C VAL A 211 -6.91 -40.07 2.85
N THR A 212 -7.11 -38.84 2.36
CA THR A 212 -7.86 -38.59 1.11
C THR A 212 -7.19 -39.27 -0.09
N THR A 213 -5.85 -39.20 -0.20
CA THR A 213 -5.07 -39.93 -1.21
C THR A 213 -5.23 -41.45 -1.09
N ALA A 214 -5.23 -42.00 0.14
CA ALA A 214 -5.44 -43.44 0.36
C ALA A 214 -6.85 -43.91 -0.05
N VAL A 215 -7.89 -43.12 0.25
CA VAL A 215 -9.27 -43.39 -0.20
C VAL A 215 -9.36 -43.40 -1.72
N GLN A 216 -8.78 -42.40 -2.39
CA GLN A 216 -8.74 -42.32 -3.86
C GLN A 216 -7.99 -43.52 -4.48
N ALA A 217 -6.84 -43.91 -3.91
CA ALA A 217 -6.08 -45.06 -4.37
C ALA A 217 -6.85 -46.39 -4.25
N LYS A 218 -7.56 -46.63 -3.13
CA LYS A 218 -8.42 -47.82 -3.00
C LYS A 218 -9.60 -47.80 -3.98
N ALA A 219 -10.24 -46.65 -4.20
CA ALA A 219 -11.34 -46.51 -5.14
C ALA A 219 -10.90 -46.83 -6.60
N ALA A 220 -9.70 -46.42 -6.99
CA ALA A 220 -9.15 -46.69 -8.31
C ALA A 220 -8.92 -48.20 -8.58
N LEU A 221 -8.56 -48.99 -7.56
CA LEU A 221 -8.42 -50.46 -7.69
C LEU A 221 -9.75 -51.20 -7.76
N ASN A 222 -10.74 -50.73 -7.01
CA ASN A 222 -12.08 -51.34 -6.97
C ASN A 222 -12.94 -50.96 -8.18
N THR A 223 -12.48 -50.02 -9.01
CA THR A 223 -13.11 -49.70 -10.29
C THR A 223 -12.72 -50.77 -11.32
N PRO A 224 -13.66 -51.54 -11.89
CA PRO A 224 -13.31 -52.52 -12.92
C PRO A 224 -12.63 -51.83 -14.08
N ARG A 225 -11.44 -52.32 -14.45
CA ARG A 225 -10.74 -51.87 -15.66
C ARG A 225 -11.56 -52.38 -16.86
N GLN A 226 -12.54 -51.58 -17.29
CA GLN A 226 -13.30 -51.86 -18.51
C GLN A 226 -12.29 -52.12 -19.61
N GLN A 227 -12.45 -53.28 -20.25
CA GLN A 227 -11.53 -53.73 -21.28
C GLN A 227 -11.45 -52.65 -22.36
N VAL A 228 -10.23 -52.38 -22.83
CA VAL A 228 -10.03 -51.67 -24.09
C VAL A 228 -10.55 -52.59 -25.18
N ALA A 229 -11.86 -52.49 -25.45
CA ALA A 229 -12.46 -53.04 -26.64
C ALA A 229 -11.86 -52.27 -27.82
N SER A 230 -11.19 -52.99 -28.72
CA SER A 230 -10.52 -52.40 -29.88
C SER A 230 -11.48 -51.53 -30.68
N GLU A 231 -11.21 -50.23 -30.70
CA GLU A 231 -11.90 -49.30 -31.58
C GLU A 231 -11.61 -49.70 -33.03
N PRO A 232 -12.63 -49.99 -33.87
CA PRO A 232 -12.40 -50.29 -35.27
C PRO A 232 -11.79 -49.08 -35.98
N ALA A 233 -10.85 -49.32 -36.90
CA ALA A 233 -10.17 -48.25 -37.63
C ALA A 233 -11.17 -47.29 -38.30
N PRO A 234 -10.95 -45.96 -38.26
CA PRO A 234 -11.88 -44.99 -38.81
C PRO A 234 -11.95 -45.12 -40.33
N ALA A 235 -13.17 -45.36 -40.84
CA ALA A 235 -13.46 -45.19 -42.26
C ALA A 235 -13.32 -43.70 -42.66
N PRO A 236 -12.86 -43.38 -43.88
CA PRO A 236 -12.55 -42.01 -44.26
C PRO A 236 -13.82 -41.18 -44.45
N VAL A 237 -14.01 -40.17 -43.61
CA VAL A 237 -15.06 -39.14 -43.78
C VAL A 237 -14.45 -37.81 -44.21
N THR A 238 -14.91 -37.34 -45.36
CA THR A 238 -14.61 -36.06 -45.99
C THR A 238 -14.98 -34.86 -45.11
N PRO A 239 -14.34 -33.68 -45.28
CA PRO A 239 -14.60 -32.52 -44.44
C PRO A 239 -16.00 -31.95 -44.66
N VAL A 240 -16.74 -31.77 -43.57
CA VAL A 240 -18.03 -31.04 -43.57
C VAL A 240 -17.89 -29.79 -42.71
N VAL A 241 -18.29 -28.66 -43.29
CA VAL A 241 -18.23 -27.32 -42.71
C VAL A 241 -19.11 -27.21 -41.46
N ALA A 242 -18.59 -26.61 -40.40
CA ALA A 242 -19.34 -26.35 -39.18
C ALA A 242 -20.21 -25.08 -39.30
N THR A 243 -21.53 -25.27 -39.28
CA THR A 243 -22.54 -24.21 -39.16
C THR A 243 -22.98 -24.11 -37.68
N PRO A 244 -23.19 -22.91 -37.10
CA PRO A 244 -23.39 -22.77 -35.65
C PRO A 244 -24.81 -23.18 -35.17
N PRO A 245 -24.98 -23.63 -33.91
CA PRO A 245 -26.29 -23.95 -33.34
C PRO A 245 -27.14 -22.71 -33.05
N GLN A 246 -28.46 -22.89 -33.13
CA GLN A 246 -29.45 -21.81 -33.12
C GLN A 246 -30.03 -21.46 -31.75
N VAL A 247 -30.63 -20.27 -31.70
CA VAL A 247 -31.40 -19.68 -30.60
C VAL A 247 -32.74 -20.40 -30.37
N ALA A 248 -33.22 -20.43 -29.13
CA ALA A 248 -34.60 -20.80 -28.77
C ALA A 248 -35.40 -19.61 -28.19
N THR A 249 -36.70 -19.57 -28.48
CA THR A 249 -37.65 -18.45 -28.26
C THR A 249 -39.02 -18.99 -27.87
N ALA A 250 -39.92 -18.36 -27.10
CA ALA A 250 -40.01 -17.11 -26.30
C ALA A 250 -41.26 -17.32 -25.38
N PRO A 251 -42.08 -16.35 -24.90
CA PRO A 251 -41.98 -14.89 -24.62
C PRO A 251 -42.00 -14.64 -23.07
N VAL A 252 -42.20 -13.48 -22.42
CA VAL A 252 -43.21 -12.40 -22.57
C VAL A 252 -42.77 -11.08 -21.87
N ASN A 253 -43.14 -9.94 -22.46
CA ASN A 253 -43.33 -8.59 -21.90
C ASN A 253 -42.75 -8.21 -20.52
N ALA A 254 -41.61 -7.50 -20.52
CA ALA A 254 -41.46 -6.15 -19.98
C ALA A 254 -40.06 -5.63 -20.33
N GLY A 255 -39.92 -4.48 -20.98
CA GLY A 255 -38.60 -3.91 -21.28
C GLY A 255 -37.98 -3.23 -20.05
N PRO A 256 -36.72 -3.53 -19.71
CA PRO A 256 -35.82 -2.43 -19.36
C PRO A 256 -34.33 -2.64 -19.74
N ALA A 257 -33.67 -1.51 -20.07
CA ALA A 257 -32.23 -1.21 -19.92
C ALA A 257 -31.16 -2.11 -20.58
N PRO A 258 -30.01 -1.54 -21.02
CA PRO A 258 -28.87 -2.34 -21.49
C PRO A 258 -28.29 -3.18 -20.34
N ALA A 259 -27.95 -4.44 -20.64
CA ALA A 259 -27.38 -5.37 -19.66
C ALA A 259 -26.10 -4.82 -19.03
N ALA A 260 -26.04 -4.82 -17.69
CA ALA A 260 -24.87 -4.41 -16.95
C ALA A 260 -23.71 -5.40 -17.20
N SER A 261 -22.46 -4.91 -17.15
CA SER A 261 -21.28 -5.79 -17.19
C SER A 261 -21.29 -6.74 -15.97
N PRO A 262 -20.73 -7.95 -16.07
CA PRO A 262 -20.62 -8.86 -14.92
C PRO A 262 -19.92 -8.23 -13.71
N VAL A 263 -18.95 -7.34 -13.98
CA VAL A 263 -18.26 -6.50 -12.97
C VAL A 263 -19.27 -5.59 -12.26
N ARG A 264 -20.04 -4.79 -13.01
CA ARG A 264 -21.05 -3.86 -12.47
C ARG A 264 -22.11 -4.57 -11.63
N GLU A 265 -22.51 -5.78 -12.02
CA GLU A 265 -23.49 -6.57 -11.28
C GLU A 265 -22.92 -7.14 -9.97
N CYS A 266 -21.66 -7.61 -9.98
CA CYS A 266 -20.96 -7.97 -8.76
C CYS A 266 -20.82 -6.77 -7.81
N LEU A 267 -20.40 -5.61 -8.32
CA LEU A 267 -20.24 -4.38 -7.54
C LEU A 267 -21.56 -3.94 -6.88
N ARG A 268 -22.67 -3.95 -7.61
CA ARG A 268 -24.01 -3.66 -7.05
C ARG A 268 -24.43 -4.65 -5.98
N THR A 269 -24.20 -5.94 -6.21
CA THR A 269 -24.53 -7.01 -5.25
C THR A 269 -23.72 -6.83 -3.96
N MET A 270 -22.43 -6.51 -4.07
CA MET A 270 -21.55 -6.28 -2.92
C MET A 270 -21.89 -4.98 -2.18
N ALA A 271 -22.20 -3.89 -2.88
CA ALA A 271 -22.64 -2.65 -2.24
C ALA A 271 -23.90 -2.87 -1.41
N LYS A 272 -24.93 -3.55 -1.96
CA LYS A 272 -26.18 -3.87 -1.25
C LYS A 272 -25.96 -4.82 -0.07
N ALA A 273 -25.07 -5.81 -0.19
CA ALA A 273 -24.75 -6.74 0.90
C ALA A 273 -23.96 -6.10 2.08
N ARG A 274 -23.39 -4.91 1.85
CA ARG A 274 -22.54 -4.17 2.79
C ARG A 274 -23.10 -2.80 3.21
N GLU A 275 -24.30 -2.44 2.74
CA GLU A 275 -24.99 -1.22 3.11
C GLU A 275 -25.06 -1.07 4.65
N GLY A 276 -24.61 0.08 5.16
CA GLY A 276 -24.52 0.36 6.61
C GLY A 276 -23.39 -0.32 7.40
N LYS A 277 -22.55 -1.18 6.79
CA LYS A 277 -21.47 -1.90 7.51
C LYS A 277 -20.11 -1.17 7.53
N PHE A 278 -19.95 -0.11 6.75
CA PHE A 278 -18.71 0.67 6.67
C PHE A 278 -18.99 2.15 6.90
N VAL A 279 -18.19 2.78 7.77
CA VAL A 279 -18.26 4.23 8.05
C VAL A 279 -17.52 5.04 6.97
N ASN A 280 -16.51 4.45 6.34
CA ASN A 280 -15.72 5.06 5.27
C ASN A 280 -16.11 4.47 3.90
N ARG A 281 -16.37 5.34 2.92
CA ARG A 281 -16.78 4.96 1.56
C ARG A 281 -15.63 4.36 0.74
N GLU A 282 -14.40 4.81 0.95
CA GLU A 282 -13.23 4.26 0.22
C GLU A 282 -12.90 2.83 0.69
N ASP A 283 -13.07 2.52 1.98
CA ASP A 283 -12.88 1.16 2.49
C ASP A 283 -13.94 0.19 1.94
N LEU A 284 -15.18 0.67 1.76
CA LEU A 284 -16.24 -0.08 1.08
C LEU A 284 -15.91 -0.33 -0.41
N VAL A 285 -15.49 0.70 -1.15
CA VAL A 285 -15.07 0.58 -2.55
C VAL A 285 -13.91 -0.42 -2.69
N LYS A 286 -12.90 -0.35 -1.82
CA LYS A 286 -11.78 -1.29 -1.82
C LYS A 286 -12.24 -2.73 -1.56
N ALA A 287 -13.09 -2.94 -0.55
CA ALA A 287 -13.64 -4.26 -0.24
C ALA A 287 -14.50 -4.83 -1.39
N MET A 288 -15.22 -3.98 -2.13
CA MET A 288 -15.98 -4.38 -3.32
C MET A 288 -15.06 -4.82 -4.46
N LEU A 289 -13.99 -4.07 -4.75
CA LEU A 289 -13.01 -4.43 -5.79
C LEU A 289 -12.24 -5.72 -5.47
N ASP A 290 -11.90 -5.95 -4.20
CA ASP A 290 -11.24 -7.18 -3.77
C ASP A 290 -12.15 -8.41 -3.90
N LEU A 291 -13.45 -8.27 -3.61
CA LEU A 291 -14.44 -9.36 -3.75
C LEU A 291 -14.81 -9.65 -5.21
N CYS A 292 -14.90 -8.62 -6.07
CA CYS A 292 -15.21 -8.74 -7.50
C CYS A 292 -13.97 -8.96 -8.39
N ARG A 293 -12.83 -9.32 -7.80
CA ARG A 293 -11.56 -9.53 -8.51
C ARG A 293 -11.64 -10.62 -9.60
N PRO A 294 -12.33 -11.76 -9.42
CA PRO A 294 -12.49 -12.77 -10.48
C PRO A 294 -13.21 -12.22 -11.72
N GLU A 295 -14.23 -11.40 -11.54
CA GLU A 295 -15.04 -10.77 -12.58
C GLU A 295 -14.24 -9.70 -13.33
N ILE A 296 -13.45 -8.91 -12.60
CA ILE A 296 -12.53 -7.90 -13.17
C ILE A 296 -11.44 -8.59 -14.02
N GLU A 297 -10.82 -9.66 -13.52
CA GLU A 297 -9.86 -10.47 -14.28
C GLU A 297 -10.50 -11.16 -15.50
N GLY A 298 -11.73 -11.65 -15.37
CA GLY A 298 -12.50 -12.24 -16.47
C GLY A 298 -12.82 -11.22 -17.57
N ALA A 299 -13.20 -10.00 -17.18
CA ALA A 299 -13.42 -8.89 -18.10
C ALA A 299 -12.12 -8.46 -18.80
N ALA A 300 -11.01 -8.32 -18.07
CA ALA A 300 -9.71 -7.97 -18.64
C ALA A 300 -9.22 -8.99 -19.67
N ARG A 301 -9.33 -10.29 -19.38
CA ARG A 301 -9.02 -11.36 -20.35
C ARG A 301 -9.95 -11.32 -21.56
N SER A 302 -11.24 -11.08 -21.35
CA SER A 302 -12.23 -11.00 -22.43
C SER A 302 -12.07 -9.77 -23.32
N ALA A 303 -11.49 -8.69 -22.81
CA ALA A 303 -11.11 -7.50 -23.56
C ALA A 303 -9.78 -7.71 -24.31
N PHE A 304 -8.79 -8.36 -23.69
CA PHE A 304 -7.52 -8.70 -24.33
C PHE A 304 -7.72 -9.62 -25.55
N LEU A 305 -8.61 -10.61 -25.44
CA LEU A 305 -9.01 -11.50 -26.55
C LEU A 305 -9.79 -10.80 -27.69
N LYS A 306 -9.99 -9.47 -27.62
CA LYS A 306 -10.69 -8.66 -28.63
C LYS A 306 -9.84 -7.50 -29.18
N ASP A 307 -8.65 -7.27 -28.63
CA ASP A 307 -7.74 -6.19 -29.04
C ASP A 307 -6.32 -6.73 -29.21
N ASP A 308 -6.00 -7.11 -30.45
CA ASP A 308 -4.69 -7.66 -30.85
C ASP A 308 -3.50 -6.68 -30.66
N LYS A 309 -3.76 -5.43 -30.23
CA LYS A 309 -2.74 -4.38 -30.07
C LYS A 309 -2.47 -4.02 -28.60
N ALA A 310 -3.32 -4.42 -27.67
CA ALA A 310 -3.16 -4.11 -26.25
C ALA A 310 -2.42 -5.25 -25.52
N SER A 311 -1.50 -4.93 -24.61
CA SER A 311 -0.94 -5.95 -23.72
C SER A 311 -1.97 -6.39 -22.67
N LEU A 312 -1.83 -7.61 -22.15
CA LEU A 312 -2.71 -8.10 -21.08
C LEU A 312 -2.61 -7.24 -19.81
N GLU A 313 -1.44 -6.65 -19.53
CA GLU A 313 -1.22 -5.73 -18.41
C GLU A 313 -1.97 -4.41 -18.62
N GLN A 314 -1.82 -3.78 -19.80
CA GLN A 314 -2.56 -2.54 -20.13
C GLN A 314 -4.08 -2.75 -20.06
N THR A 315 -4.57 -3.91 -20.52
CA THR A 315 -5.99 -4.25 -20.46
C THR A 315 -6.47 -4.51 -19.04
N ARG A 316 -5.65 -5.11 -18.17
CA ARG A 316 -5.94 -5.26 -16.73
C ARG A 316 -6.04 -3.93 -16.02
N ASP A 317 -5.03 -3.06 -16.19
CA ASP A 317 -5.00 -1.74 -15.55
C ASP A 317 -6.20 -0.89 -15.98
N LYS A 318 -6.53 -0.88 -17.27
CA LYS A 318 -7.73 -0.22 -17.79
C LYS A 318 -9.02 -0.77 -17.18
N THR A 319 -9.18 -2.10 -17.15
CA THR A 319 -10.39 -2.75 -16.62
C THR A 319 -10.55 -2.50 -15.11
N LEU A 320 -9.45 -2.48 -14.36
CA LEU A 320 -9.45 -2.15 -12.93
C LEU A 320 -9.84 -0.69 -12.70
N GLN A 321 -9.36 0.24 -13.54
CA GLN A 321 -9.69 1.66 -13.44
C GLN A 321 -11.17 1.92 -13.78
N GLU A 322 -11.71 1.23 -14.79
CA GLU A 322 -13.13 1.26 -15.13
C GLU A 322 -13.98 0.69 -13.97
N ALA A 323 -13.60 -0.45 -13.39
CA ALA A 323 -14.28 -1.03 -12.24
C ALA A 323 -14.25 -0.13 -10.99
N LEU A 324 -13.16 0.62 -10.77
CA LEU A 324 -13.03 1.58 -9.66
C LEU A 324 -13.97 2.77 -9.82
N LEU A 325 -14.13 3.29 -11.04
CA LEU A 325 -15.10 4.34 -11.35
C LEU A 325 -16.53 3.83 -11.13
N GLU A 326 -16.88 2.65 -11.64
CA GLU A 326 -18.19 2.02 -11.42
C GLU A 326 -18.48 1.77 -9.94
N ALA A 327 -17.49 1.33 -9.16
CA ALA A 327 -17.63 1.11 -7.72
C ALA A 327 -17.95 2.41 -6.96
N ARG A 328 -17.32 3.53 -7.34
CA ARG A 328 -17.59 4.86 -6.78
C ARG A 328 -18.98 5.38 -7.15
N GLU A 329 -19.40 5.20 -8.41
CA GLU A 329 -20.78 5.51 -8.85
C GLU A 329 -21.82 4.72 -8.04
N VAL A 330 -21.62 3.41 -7.87
CA VAL A 330 -22.53 2.52 -7.13
C VAL A 330 -22.62 2.89 -5.64
N VAL A 331 -21.55 3.40 -5.04
CA VAL A 331 -21.50 3.84 -3.63
C VAL A 331 -21.96 5.31 -3.45
N GLY A 332 -22.27 6.02 -4.53
CA GLY A 332 -22.66 7.44 -4.47
C GLY A 332 -21.52 8.37 -4.03
N ALA A 333 -20.28 7.98 -4.32
CA ALA A 333 -19.09 8.82 -4.18
C ALA A 333 -18.82 9.52 -5.52
N ALA A 334 -19.43 10.68 -5.72
CA ALA A 334 -19.02 11.58 -6.80
C ALA A 334 -17.58 12.08 -6.55
N ASN A 335 -16.83 12.29 -7.63
CA ASN A 335 -15.39 12.65 -7.64
C ASN A 335 -15.04 13.86 -6.77
#